data_AF-A0A3N5TC12-F1
#
_entry.id   AF-A0A3N5TC12-F1
#
_cell.length_a   1.000
_cell.length_b   1.000
_cell.length_c   1.000
_cell.angle_alpha   90.00
_cell.angle_beta   90.00
_cell.angle_gamma   90.00
#
_symmetry.space_group_name_H-M   'P 1'
#
loop_
_entity.id
_entity.type
_entity.pdbx_description
1 polymer ?
#
loop_
_entity_poly.entity_id
_entity_poly.type
_entity_poly.pdbx_seq_one_letter_code
_entity_poly.pdbx_strand_id
1 'polypeptide(L)'
;MKGKIIAVAILILLGQGVLFPHASAEVFKWVDDKGTVHFTEDESAIPEKSRQQTEKRYPVNESAPPKEKVDTGGAKKKELTRKAPKKPNEKPEGKPEEKRRIDVRQIEWDVAGSFENIISLWKARRFEALYDCGDRKSRTAMAREDFRKRMERKSWELALSWETVRDVQVEVKNATRADVTARIGYRPKHGGETRVRTETCEMKLENGTWTINLSKVVNAPGK
;
A
#
# COMPACT_ATOMS: atom_id res chain seq x y z
N MET A 1 -43.71 31.66 28.39
CA MET A 1 -43.85 31.16 27.00
C MET A 1 -42.56 31.14 26.18
N LYS A 2 -41.40 31.59 26.69
CA LYS A 2 -40.14 31.63 25.92
C LYS A 2 -39.35 30.31 25.91
N GLY A 3 -39.53 29.44 26.91
CA GLY A 3 -38.82 28.15 27.00
C GLY A 3 -39.34 27.04 26.07
N LYS A 4 -40.61 27.10 25.64
CA LYS A 4 -41.18 26.10 24.71
C LYS A 4 -40.73 26.28 23.27
N ILE A 5 -40.36 27.50 22.88
CA ILE A 5 -39.93 27.83 21.51
C ILE A 5 -38.50 27.34 21.25
N ILE A 6 -37.64 27.35 22.27
CA ILE A 6 -36.24 26.87 22.16
C ILE A 6 -36.19 25.34 22.00
N ALA A 7 -37.09 24.60 22.66
CA ALA A 7 -37.15 23.14 22.57
C ALA A 7 -37.58 22.65 21.16
N VAL A 8 -38.41 23.42 20.44
CA VAL A 8 -38.87 23.08 19.09
C VAL A 8 -37.79 23.34 18.04
N ALA A 9 -36.97 24.39 18.21
CA ALA A 9 -35.88 24.68 17.29
C ALA A 9 -34.75 23.62 17.31
N ILE A 10 -34.49 23.01 18.48
CA ILE A 10 -33.48 21.95 18.62
C ILE A 10 -33.97 20.62 18.02
N LEU A 11 -35.28 20.34 18.05
CA LEU A 11 -35.85 19.13 17.47
C LEU A 11 -35.83 19.14 15.94
N ILE A 12 -35.92 20.32 15.31
CA ILE A 12 -35.91 20.47 13.84
C ILE A 12 -34.47 20.33 13.28
N LEU A 13 -33.45 20.77 14.03
CA LEU A 13 -32.04 20.62 13.64
C LEU A 13 -31.50 19.19 13.77
N LEU A 14 -32.10 18.35 14.63
CA LEU A 14 -31.73 16.94 14.79
C LEU A 14 -32.39 16.00 13.77
N GLY A 15 -33.39 16.48 13.02
CA GLY A 15 -34.15 15.68 12.03
C GLY A 15 -33.58 15.66 10.61
N GLN A 16 -32.54 16.44 10.29
CA GLN A 16 -31.99 16.54 8.93
C GLN A 16 -30.87 15.52 8.62
N GLY A 17 -30.60 14.58 9.52
CA GLY A 17 -29.46 13.66 9.44
C GLY A 17 -29.68 12.34 8.70
N VAL A 18 -30.78 12.15 7.97
CA VAL A 18 -31.03 10.87 7.26
C VAL A 18 -31.62 11.17 5.88
N LEU A 19 -31.06 10.55 4.85
CA LEU A 19 -31.35 10.67 3.40
C LEU A 19 -30.38 11.54 2.58
N PHE A 20 -29.07 11.34 2.77
CA PHE A 20 -28.17 11.42 1.61
C PHE A 20 -27.95 9.99 1.10
N PRO A 21 -28.54 9.59 -0.05
CA PRO A 21 -28.14 8.35 -0.69
C PRO A 21 -26.64 8.48 -0.98
N HIS A 22 -25.86 7.55 -0.42
CA HIS A 22 -24.45 7.43 -0.77
C HIS A 22 -24.42 7.00 -2.23
N ALA A 23 -24.17 7.96 -3.12
CA ALA A 23 -23.89 7.67 -4.51
C ALA A 23 -22.54 6.93 -4.56
N SER A 24 -22.59 5.61 -4.47
CA SER A 24 -21.47 4.76 -4.83
C SER A 24 -21.39 4.76 -6.35
N ALA A 25 -20.64 5.70 -6.91
CA ALA A 25 -20.29 5.67 -8.32
C ALA A 25 -19.29 4.51 -8.54
N GLU A 26 -19.72 3.50 -9.28
CA GLU A 26 -18.82 2.45 -9.77
C GLU A 26 -17.98 3.06 -10.89
N VAL A 27 -16.65 3.08 -10.71
CA VAL A 27 -15.73 3.59 -11.76
C VAL A 27 -15.10 2.38 -12.45
N PHE A 28 -15.40 2.24 -13.73
CA PHE A 28 -14.86 1.20 -14.59
C PHE A 28 -13.58 1.68 -15.27
N LYS A 29 -12.57 0.81 -15.28
CA LYS A 29 -11.30 1.04 -15.98
C LYS A 29 -11.15 -0.01 -17.08
N TRP A 30 -10.85 0.44 -18.30
CA TRP A 30 -10.59 -0.47 -19.43
C TRP A 30 -9.47 0.07 -20.32
N VAL A 31 -8.89 -0.81 -21.14
CA VAL A 31 -7.82 -0.47 -22.08
C VAL A 31 -8.34 -0.71 -23.50
N ASP A 32 -8.14 0.27 -24.38
CA ASP A 32 -8.54 0.14 -25.79
C ASP A 32 -7.49 -0.62 -26.63
N ASP A 33 -7.84 -0.90 -27.89
CA ASP A 33 -6.96 -1.62 -28.84
C ASP A 33 -5.64 -0.88 -29.14
N LYS A 34 -5.57 0.43 -28.81
CA LYS A 34 -4.37 1.26 -28.95
C LYS A 34 -3.51 1.28 -27.68
N GLY A 35 -3.95 0.60 -26.61
CA GLY A 35 -3.27 0.57 -25.32
C GLY A 35 -3.57 1.80 -24.44
N THR A 36 -4.57 2.61 -24.78
CA THR A 36 -4.98 3.78 -24.00
C THR A 36 -5.88 3.35 -22.85
N VAL A 37 -5.59 3.83 -21.64
CA VAL A 37 -6.41 3.56 -20.45
C VAL A 37 -7.55 4.57 -20.37
N HIS A 38 -8.78 4.08 -20.27
CA HIS A 38 -9.99 4.87 -20.12
C HIS A 38 -10.67 4.61 -18.77
N PHE A 39 -11.34 5.63 -18.25
CA PHE A 39 -12.15 5.56 -17.03
C PHE A 39 -13.56 6.05 -17.33
N THR A 40 -14.59 5.31 -16.88
CA THR A 40 -16.00 5.69 -17.07
C THR A 40 -16.82 5.28 -15.86
N GLU A 41 -17.85 6.06 -15.53
CA GLU A 41 -18.86 5.71 -14.51
C GLU A 41 -20.05 4.96 -15.10
N ASP A 42 -20.13 4.91 -16.43
CA ASP A 42 -21.18 4.22 -17.19
C ASP A 42 -20.62 2.97 -17.88
N GLU A 43 -21.08 1.79 -17.49
CA GLU A 43 -20.70 0.48 -18.06
C GLU A 43 -21.09 0.38 -19.54
N SER A 44 -22.14 1.11 -19.98
CA SER A 44 -22.60 1.09 -21.38
C SER A 44 -21.63 1.80 -22.32
N ALA A 45 -20.82 2.73 -21.81
CA ALA A 45 -19.79 3.44 -22.57
C ALA A 45 -18.55 2.56 -22.86
N ILE A 46 -18.46 1.36 -22.27
CA ILE A 46 -17.38 0.40 -22.52
C ILE A 46 -17.71 -0.43 -23.78
N PRO A 47 -16.88 -0.38 -24.83
CA PRO A 47 -17.03 -1.23 -26.00
C PRO A 47 -17.05 -2.72 -25.62
N GLU A 48 -17.91 -3.48 -26.28
CA GLU A 48 -18.19 -4.88 -25.95
C GLU A 48 -16.92 -5.76 -25.88
N LYS A 49 -15.93 -5.47 -26.74
CA LYS A 49 -14.64 -6.17 -26.79
C LYS A 49 -13.79 -5.96 -25.52
N SER A 50 -13.94 -4.84 -24.84
CA SER A 50 -13.15 -4.46 -23.67
C SER A 50 -13.85 -4.76 -22.34
N ARG A 51 -15.13 -5.14 -22.38
CA ARG A 51 -15.90 -5.55 -21.18
C ARG A 51 -15.30 -6.76 -20.49
N GLN A 52 -14.66 -7.66 -21.24
CA GLN A 52 -13.98 -8.84 -20.69
C GLN A 52 -12.68 -8.51 -19.93
N GLN A 53 -12.10 -7.34 -20.15
CA GLN A 53 -10.86 -6.87 -19.50
C GLN A 53 -11.12 -5.80 -18.43
N THR A 54 -12.39 -5.54 -18.11
CA THR A 54 -12.76 -4.48 -17.17
C THR A 54 -12.58 -4.95 -15.73
N GLU A 55 -11.72 -4.27 -14.96
CA GLU A 55 -11.67 -4.42 -13.51
C GLU A 55 -12.75 -3.53 -12.88
N LYS A 56 -13.72 -4.14 -12.19
CA LYS A 56 -14.69 -3.39 -11.37
C LYS A 56 -13.97 -2.91 -10.10
N ARG A 57 -13.79 -1.59 -9.94
CA ARG A 57 -13.30 -1.00 -8.69
C ARG A 57 -14.47 -0.42 -7.92
N TYR A 58 -14.78 -1.00 -6.77
CA TYR A 58 -15.63 -0.36 -5.78
C TYR A 58 -14.84 0.78 -5.10
N PRO A 59 -15.47 1.93 -4.79
CA PRO A 59 -14.90 2.82 -3.80
C PRO A 59 -14.76 2.02 -2.50
N VAL A 60 -13.54 1.93 -1.96
CA VAL A 60 -13.24 1.21 -0.72
C VAL A 60 -14.09 1.82 0.39
N ASN A 61 -15.23 1.20 0.67
CA ASN A 61 -15.99 1.44 1.88
C ASN A 61 -15.41 0.51 2.94
N GLU A 62 -14.78 1.13 3.92
CA GLU A 62 -14.24 0.52 5.12
C GLU A 62 -15.37 -0.19 5.88
N SER A 63 -15.44 -1.53 5.81
CA SER A 63 -15.99 -2.45 6.86
C SER A 63 -16.18 -3.88 6.35
N ALA A 64 -15.17 -4.76 6.50
CA ALA A 64 -15.34 -6.18 6.88
C ALA A 64 -13.97 -6.90 6.97
N PRO A 65 -13.70 -7.69 8.04
CA PRO A 65 -12.48 -8.48 8.15
C PRO A 65 -12.60 -9.86 7.47
N PRO A 66 -11.56 -10.37 6.78
CA PRO A 66 -11.53 -11.75 6.30
C PRO A 66 -11.26 -12.75 7.43
N LYS A 67 -12.03 -13.85 7.42
CA LYS A 67 -11.94 -14.98 8.34
C LYS A 67 -10.63 -15.75 8.15
N GLU A 68 -9.93 -15.95 9.26
CA GLU A 68 -8.75 -16.80 9.41
C GLU A 68 -9.15 -18.28 9.41
N LYS A 69 -8.50 -19.10 8.57
CA LYS A 69 -8.56 -20.56 8.67
C LYS A 69 -7.25 -21.07 9.27
N VAL A 70 -7.42 -21.62 10.47
CA VAL A 70 -6.51 -22.50 11.19
C VAL A 70 -6.22 -23.75 10.35
N ASP A 71 -4.96 -24.21 10.33
CA ASP A 71 -4.72 -25.65 10.29
C ASP A 71 -3.47 -26.06 11.08
N THR A 72 -3.61 -27.23 11.70
CA THR A 72 -2.84 -27.75 12.82
C THR A 72 -2.00 -28.95 12.36
N GLY A 73 -0.81 -29.12 12.94
CA GLY A 73 -0.04 -30.38 12.88
C GLY A 73 1.46 -30.10 12.75
N GLY A 74 2.39 -30.67 13.51
CA GLY A 74 2.34 -31.82 14.40
C GLY A 74 3.68 -32.57 14.29
N ALA A 75 4.44 -32.59 15.38
CA ALA A 75 5.49 -33.56 15.75
C ALA A 75 6.72 -33.80 14.84
N LYS A 76 7.93 -33.56 15.38
CA LYS A 76 8.83 -34.59 16.00
C LYS A 76 10.33 -34.28 15.80
N LYS A 77 11.02 -34.34 16.93
CA LYS A 77 12.46 -34.27 17.24
C LYS A 77 13.29 -35.37 16.54
N LYS A 78 14.49 -35.04 16.03
CA LYS A 78 15.73 -35.85 16.16
C LYS A 78 17.01 -35.13 15.69
N GLU A 79 17.75 -34.69 16.70
CA GLU A 79 19.20 -34.83 16.99
C GLU A 79 20.22 -35.25 15.91
N LEU A 80 21.36 -34.55 16.00
CA LEU A 80 22.66 -34.64 15.32
C LEU A 80 23.19 -36.03 14.94
N THR A 81 23.89 -36.10 13.81
CA THR A 81 25.21 -36.77 13.76
C THR A 81 26.11 -36.20 12.67
N ARG A 82 27.35 -35.87 13.07
CA ARG A 82 28.48 -35.44 12.24
C ARG A 82 28.95 -36.56 11.30
N LYS A 83 29.35 -36.20 10.07
CA LYS A 83 30.67 -36.51 9.46
C LYS A 83 30.76 -35.99 8.01
N ALA A 84 31.64 -35.02 7.77
CA ALA A 84 32.39 -34.88 6.51
C ALA A 84 33.53 -35.95 6.49
N PRO A 85 34.32 -36.19 5.42
CA PRO A 85 34.49 -35.39 4.19
C PRO A 85 34.69 -36.18 2.86
N LYS A 86 34.53 -35.51 1.71
CA LYS A 86 35.52 -35.37 0.60
C LYS A 86 34.85 -35.02 -0.75
N LYS A 87 35.35 -33.94 -1.37
CA LYS A 87 35.21 -33.58 -2.79
C LYS A 87 35.83 -34.67 -3.70
N PRO A 88 35.31 -34.82 -4.93
CA PRO A 88 36.00 -34.20 -6.07
C PRO A 88 35.06 -33.50 -7.05
N ASN A 89 35.53 -32.34 -7.51
CA ASN A 89 35.32 -31.71 -8.82
C ASN A 89 34.28 -32.37 -9.76
N GLU A 90 33.09 -31.78 -9.85
CA GLU A 90 32.31 -31.74 -11.09
C GLU A 90 31.87 -30.30 -11.34
N LYS A 91 32.35 -29.77 -12.46
CA LYS A 91 31.97 -28.51 -13.07
C LYS A 91 30.57 -28.71 -13.67
N PRO A 92 29.51 -28.01 -13.22
CA PRO A 92 28.28 -27.97 -13.99
C PRO A 92 28.50 -26.97 -15.12
N GLU A 93 28.93 -27.50 -16.26
CA GLU A 93 28.74 -26.84 -17.55
C GLU A 93 27.24 -26.73 -17.83
N GLY A 94 26.79 -25.51 -18.14
CA GLY A 94 25.68 -25.26 -19.04
C GLY A 94 24.28 -25.62 -18.54
N LYS A 95 23.69 -24.76 -17.71
CA LYS A 95 22.32 -24.31 -18.04
C LYS A 95 22.45 -22.94 -18.67
N PRO A 96 21.96 -22.72 -19.91
CA PRO A 96 21.84 -21.37 -20.41
C PRO A 96 20.96 -20.64 -19.41
N GLU A 97 21.45 -19.51 -18.91
CA GLU A 97 20.64 -18.52 -18.23
C GLU A 97 19.47 -18.20 -19.15
N GLU A 98 18.38 -18.92 -18.96
CA GLU A 98 17.07 -18.55 -19.43
C GLU A 98 16.82 -17.20 -18.77
N LYS A 99 17.16 -16.15 -19.51
CA LYS A 99 16.82 -14.76 -19.23
C LYS A 99 15.32 -14.79 -18.99
N ARG A 100 14.93 -14.96 -17.72
CA ARG A 100 13.57 -14.73 -17.25
C ARG A 100 13.27 -13.35 -17.79
N ARG A 101 12.43 -13.28 -18.81
CA ARG A 101 11.96 -12.00 -19.32
C ARG A 101 11.26 -11.39 -18.13
N ILE A 102 11.95 -10.44 -17.50
CA ILE A 102 11.41 -9.71 -16.38
C ILE A 102 10.18 -9.03 -16.97
N ASP A 103 9.00 -9.42 -16.51
CA ASP A 103 7.78 -8.70 -16.87
C ASP A 103 7.81 -7.39 -16.09
N VAL A 104 8.47 -6.40 -16.71
CA VAL A 104 8.69 -5.09 -16.10
C VAL A 104 7.35 -4.45 -15.73
N ARG A 105 6.32 -4.61 -16.57
CA ARG A 105 5.00 -4.04 -16.33
C ARG A 105 4.33 -4.66 -15.12
N GLN A 106 4.43 -5.98 -14.96
CA GLN A 106 3.89 -6.66 -13.76
C GLN A 106 4.61 -6.17 -12.50
N ILE A 107 5.94 -6.05 -12.55
CA ILE A 107 6.71 -5.54 -11.40
C ILE A 107 6.33 -4.11 -11.07
N GLU A 108 6.21 -3.24 -12.07
CA GLU A 108 5.77 -1.86 -11.86
C GLU A 108 4.41 -1.80 -11.16
N TRP A 109 3.46 -2.63 -11.61
CA TRP A 109 2.12 -2.70 -11.02
C TRP A 109 2.14 -3.22 -9.57
N ASP A 110 2.89 -4.30 -9.31
CA ASP A 110 3.04 -4.87 -7.96
C ASP A 110 3.71 -3.89 -6.98
N VAL A 111 4.75 -3.20 -7.44
CA VAL A 111 5.49 -2.20 -6.67
C VAL A 111 4.59 -1.00 -6.37
N ALA A 112 3.90 -0.47 -7.38
CA ALA A 112 2.98 0.66 -7.21
C ALA A 112 1.85 0.33 -6.23
N GLY A 113 1.19 -0.83 -6.38
CA GLY A 113 0.15 -1.28 -5.47
C GLY A 113 0.65 -1.48 -4.04
N SER A 114 1.85 -2.03 -3.87
CA SER A 114 2.47 -2.19 -2.55
C SER A 114 2.80 -0.85 -1.90
N PHE A 115 3.30 0.12 -2.68
CA PHE A 115 3.56 1.48 -2.22
C PHE A 115 2.28 2.19 -1.79
N GLU A 116 1.21 2.12 -2.59
CA GLU A 116 -0.11 2.70 -2.25
C GLU A 116 -0.67 2.11 -0.96
N ASN A 117 -0.51 0.80 -0.75
CA ASN A 117 -0.91 0.15 0.50
C ASN A 117 -0.11 0.69 1.70
N ILE A 118 1.21 0.83 1.57
CA ILE A 118 2.09 1.41 2.61
C ILE A 118 1.63 2.83 2.98
N ILE A 119 1.34 3.67 1.99
CA ILE A 119 0.83 5.02 2.19
C ILE A 119 -0.52 5.00 2.90
N SER A 120 -1.41 4.08 2.51
CA SER A 120 -2.72 3.92 3.14
C SER A 120 -2.62 3.50 4.60
N LEU A 121 -1.73 2.57 4.93
CA LEU A 121 -1.45 2.15 6.31
C LEU A 121 -0.90 3.30 7.16
N TRP A 122 0.01 4.12 6.59
CA TRP A 122 0.52 5.30 7.26
C TRP A 122 -0.60 6.32 7.51
N LYS A 123 -1.41 6.65 6.49
CA LYS A 123 -2.54 7.57 6.61
C LYS A 123 -3.54 7.13 7.66
N ALA A 124 -3.87 5.84 7.70
CA ALA A 124 -4.76 5.23 8.69
C ALA A 124 -4.11 5.06 10.08
N ARG A 125 -2.87 5.50 10.27
CA ARG A 125 -2.08 5.34 11.50
C ARG A 125 -1.96 3.89 11.98
N ARG A 126 -2.06 2.93 11.06
CA ARG A 126 -1.88 1.49 11.33
C ARG A 126 -0.39 1.15 11.35
N PHE A 127 0.34 1.73 12.31
CA PHE A 127 1.80 1.66 12.36
C PHE A 127 2.34 0.25 12.59
N GLU A 128 1.58 -0.62 13.25
CA GLU A 128 1.95 -2.04 13.41
C GLU A 128 2.00 -2.76 12.06
N ALA A 129 0.95 -2.64 11.25
CA ALA A 129 0.91 -3.22 9.91
C ALA A 129 1.93 -2.56 8.97
N LEU A 130 2.13 -1.24 9.10
CA LEU A 130 3.15 -0.52 8.35
C LEU A 130 4.57 -1.01 8.67
N TYR A 131 4.84 -1.38 9.92
CA TYR A 131 6.12 -1.96 10.33
C TYR A 131 6.39 -3.28 9.60
N ASP A 132 5.34 -4.08 9.35
CA ASP A 132 5.47 -5.37 8.67
C ASP A 132 5.80 -5.25 7.18
N CYS A 133 5.53 -4.08 6.57
CA CYS A 133 6.02 -3.73 5.24
C CYS A 133 7.52 -3.36 5.21
N GLY A 134 8.19 -3.35 6.37
CA GLY A 134 9.60 -3.01 6.48
C GLY A 134 10.54 -4.09 5.97
N ASP A 135 11.61 -3.68 5.27
CA ASP A 135 12.68 -4.60 4.88
C ASP A 135 13.34 -5.24 6.12
N ARG A 136 13.92 -6.44 5.95
CA ARG A 136 14.54 -7.18 7.08
C ARG A 136 15.59 -6.34 7.82
N LYS A 137 16.37 -5.55 7.08
CA LYS A 137 17.45 -4.71 7.64
C LYS A 137 16.89 -3.67 8.61
N SER A 138 15.86 -2.93 8.21
CA SER A 138 15.24 -1.87 8.99
C SER A 138 14.43 -2.42 10.17
N ARG A 139 13.75 -3.56 10.01
CA ARG A 139 13.08 -4.26 11.13
C ARG A 139 14.06 -4.79 12.18
N THR A 140 15.24 -5.24 11.76
CA THR A 140 16.28 -5.67 12.72
C THR A 140 16.90 -4.48 13.45
N ALA A 141 17.07 -3.34 12.76
CA ALA A 141 17.68 -2.15 13.33
C ALA A 141 16.75 -1.34 14.25
N MET A 142 15.44 -1.52 14.12
CA MET A 142 14.44 -0.76 14.88
C MET A 142 13.35 -1.71 15.37
N ALA A 143 13.22 -1.81 16.69
CA ALA A 143 12.14 -2.57 17.30
C ALA A 143 10.77 -2.00 16.90
N ARG A 144 9.78 -2.88 16.78
CA ARG A 144 8.40 -2.55 16.42
C ARG A 144 7.80 -1.45 17.30
N GLU A 145 7.97 -1.58 18.61
CA GLU A 145 7.52 -0.59 19.59
C GLU A 145 8.17 0.78 19.39
N ASP A 146 9.47 0.80 19.10
CA ASP A 146 10.21 2.04 18.86
C ASP A 146 9.77 2.71 17.57
N PHE A 147 9.51 1.93 16.52
CA PHE A 147 8.94 2.45 15.28
C PHE A 147 7.59 3.12 15.53
N ARG A 148 6.66 2.46 16.22
CA ARG A 148 5.34 3.02 16.55
C ARG A 148 5.48 4.32 17.33
N LYS A 149 6.26 4.31 18.43
CA LYS A 149 6.51 5.50 19.25
C LYS A 149 7.08 6.66 18.45
N ARG A 150 8.02 6.40 17.52
CA ARG A 150 8.59 7.44 16.66
C ARG A 150 7.56 8.02 15.70
N MET A 151 6.74 7.18 15.07
CA MET A 151 5.66 7.62 14.18
C MET A 151 4.60 8.47 14.92
N GLU A 152 4.26 8.08 16.16
CA GLU A 152 3.33 8.84 17.02
C GLU A 152 3.88 10.20 17.45
N ARG A 153 5.19 10.31 17.72
CA ARG A 153 5.83 11.55 18.16
C ARG A 153 6.16 12.52 17.03
N LYS A 154 6.05 12.11 15.77
CA LYS A 154 6.30 13.01 14.64
C LYS A 154 5.47 14.27 14.72
N SER A 155 6.05 15.41 14.41
CA SER A 155 5.31 16.67 14.23
C SER A 155 4.55 16.73 12.91
N TRP A 156 4.80 15.79 11.98
CA TRP A 156 4.20 15.74 10.65
C TRP A 156 3.38 14.46 10.44
N GLU A 157 2.29 14.60 9.70
CA GLU A 157 1.45 13.51 9.18
C GLU A 157 1.30 13.65 7.67
N LEU A 158 0.81 12.60 7.01
CA LEU A 158 0.38 12.72 5.61
C LEU A 158 -0.82 13.67 5.52
N ALA A 159 -0.93 14.39 4.41
CA ALA A 159 -2.12 15.15 4.07
C ALA A 159 -3.34 14.21 4.00
N LEU A 160 -4.55 14.72 4.29
CA LEU A 160 -5.77 13.90 4.29
C LEU A 160 -6.48 13.85 2.93
N SER A 161 -6.19 14.81 2.06
CA SER A 161 -6.93 15.07 0.83
C SER A 161 -6.17 14.53 -0.39
N TRP A 162 -6.61 14.96 -1.59
CA TRP A 162 -5.94 14.76 -2.88
C TRP A 162 -4.43 15.07 -2.87
N GLU A 163 -3.92 15.78 -1.85
CA GLU A 163 -2.50 16.08 -1.62
C GLU A 163 -1.69 14.93 -1.02
N THR A 164 -2.31 13.83 -0.59
CA THR A 164 -1.61 12.74 0.12
C THR A 164 -0.44 12.20 -0.70
N VAL A 165 -0.70 11.69 -1.91
CA VAL A 165 0.29 11.10 -2.82
C VAL A 165 -0.14 11.36 -4.26
N ARG A 166 0.81 11.75 -5.11
CA ARG A 166 0.65 11.98 -6.55
C ARG A 166 1.90 11.62 -7.33
N ASP A 167 1.75 11.61 -8.65
CA ASP A 167 2.84 11.51 -9.61
C ASP A 167 3.73 10.30 -9.28
N VAL A 168 3.11 9.16 -8.95
CA VAL A 168 3.80 7.93 -8.60
C VAL A 168 4.47 7.37 -9.85
N GLN A 169 5.79 7.31 -9.83
CA GLN A 169 6.63 6.78 -10.88
C GLN A 169 7.46 5.63 -10.30
N VAL A 170 7.44 4.50 -10.99
CA VAL A 170 8.22 3.33 -10.62
C VAL A 170 9.34 3.14 -11.62
N GLU A 171 10.57 3.03 -11.12
CA GLU A 171 11.74 2.70 -11.92
C GLU A 171 12.25 1.32 -11.52
N VAL A 172 11.99 0.31 -12.35
CA VAL A 172 12.42 -1.07 -12.09
C VAL A 172 13.90 -1.22 -12.37
N LYS A 173 14.68 -1.48 -11.32
CA LYS A 173 16.13 -1.72 -11.45
C LYS A 173 16.41 -3.18 -11.82
N ASN A 174 15.69 -4.12 -11.22
CA ASN A 174 15.73 -5.55 -11.52
C ASN A 174 14.49 -6.27 -10.95
N ALA A 175 14.46 -7.59 -11.07
CA ALA A 175 13.33 -8.42 -10.64
C ALA A 175 12.97 -8.31 -9.14
N THR A 176 13.87 -7.82 -8.29
CA THR A 176 13.67 -7.77 -6.83
C THR A 176 13.90 -6.37 -6.24
N ARG A 177 14.17 -5.36 -7.07
CA ARG A 177 14.42 -3.98 -6.65
C ARG A 177 13.82 -2.98 -7.62
N ALA A 178 13.13 -1.99 -7.07
CA ALA A 178 12.60 -0.87 -7.82
C ALA A 178 12.69 0.40 -6.95
N ASP A 179 12.85 1.55 -7.59
CA ASP A 179 12.74 2.84 -6.92
C ASP A 179 11.37 3.44 -7.22
N VAL A 180 10.68 3.90 -6.18
CA VAL A 180 9.41 4.61 -6.32
C VAL A 180 9.63 6.08 -6.02
N THR A 181 9.35 6.93 -6.99
CA THR A 181 9.35 8.38 -6.82
C THR A 181 7.91 8.87 -6.79
N ALA A 182 7.54 9.61 -5.76
CA ALA A 182 6.19 10.16 -5.63
C ALA A 182 6.22 11.54 -4.98
N ARG A 183 5.22 12.36 -5.29
CA ARG A 183 4.97 13.62 -4.58
C ARG A 183 4.03 13.36 -3.43
N ILE A 184 4.50 13.62 -2.23
CA ILE A 184 3.80 13.31 -0.98
C ILE A 184 3.51 14.61 -0.23
N GLY A 185 2.26 14.83 0.13
CA GLY A 185 1.83 15.95 0.96
C GLY A 185 1.98 15.63 2.45
N TYR A 186 2.64 16.52 3.16
CA TYR A 186 2.86 16.45 4.60
C TYR A 186 2.26 17.65 5.29
N ARG A 187 1.51 17.43 6.37
CA ARG A 187 0.93 18.51 7.18
C ARG A 187 1.43 18.45 8.62
N PRO A 188 1.63 19.59 9.29
CA PRO A 188 1.94 19.60 10.71
C PRO A 188 0.75 19.14 11.56
N LYS A 189 1.00 18.45 12.67
CA LYS A 189 -0.06 18.02 13.62
C LYS A 189 -0.71 19.19 14.36
N HIS A 190 0.04 20.26 14.62
CA HIS A 190 -0.38 21.40 15.44
C HIS A 190 -0.82 22.61 14.60
N GLY A 191 -1.32 22.37 13.38
CA GLY A 191 -1.71 23.41 12.45
C GLY A 191 -0.53 23.98 11.65
N GLY A 192 -0.86 24.60 10.51
CA GLY A 192 0.10 25.10 9.53
C GLY A 192 -0.19 24.60 8.13
N GLU A 193 0.66 24.99 7.18
CA GLU A 193 0.49 24.71 5.76
C GLU A 193 0.97 23.30 5.38
N THR A 194 0.21 22.63 4.50
CA THR A 194 0.63 21.38 3.86
C THR A 194 1.81 21.63 2.94
N ARG A 195 2.87 20.83 3.07
CA ARG A 195 4.05 20.86 2.21
C ARG A 195 4.07 19.63 1.32
N VAL A 196 4.15 19.82 0.02
CA VAL A 196 4.34 18.72 -0.93
C VAL A 196 5.83 18.54 -1.20
N ARG A 197 6.34 17.31 -1.06
CA ARG A 197 7.73 16.95 -1.35
C ARG A 197 7.79 15.77 -2.29
N THR A 198 8.74 15.80 -3.22
CA THR A 198 9.08 14.62 -4.01
C THR A 198 10.00 13.73 -3.18
N GLU A 199 9.59 12.49 -2.97
CA GLU A 199 10.33 11.50 -2.18
C GLU A 199 10.61 10.29 -3.08
N THR A 200 11.84 9.80 -3.03
CA THR A 200 12.25 8.57 -3.71
C THR A 200 12.59 7.51 -2.67
N CYS A 201 11.91 6.37 -2.78
CA CYS A 201 12.04 5.25 -1.87
C CYS A 201 12.44 3.98 -2.65
N GLU A 202 13.53 3.35 -2.23
CA GLU A 202 13.90 2.01 -2.72
C GLU A 202 12.95 0.97 -2.11
N MET A 203 12.35 0.14 -2.95
CA MET A 203 11.55 -1.01 -2.55
C MET A 203 12.24 -2.32 -2.95
N LYS A 204 12.13 -3.33 -2.07
CA LYS A 204 12.78 -4.64 -2.24
C LYS A 204 11.77 -5.77 -2.12
N LEU A 205 11.82 -6.72 -3.05
CA LEU A 205 11.02 -7.93 -2.97
C LEU A 205 11.67 -8.90 -1.96
N GLU A 206 11.05 -9.07 -0.81
CA GLU A 206 11.48 -10.02 0.23
C GLU A 206 10.33 -10.98 0.55
N ASN A 207 10.58 -12.29 0.49
CA ASN A 207 9.58 -13.33 0.77
C ASN A 207 8.26 -13.19 -0.02
N GLY A 208 8.34 -12.68 -1.26
CA GLY A 208 7.16 -12.49 -2.12
C GLY A 208 6.36 -11.22 -1.83
N THR A 209 6.86 -10.30 -1.00
CA THR A 209 6.22 -9.00 -0.74
C THR A 209 7.21 -7.86 -0.97
N TRP A 210 6.76 -6.78 -1.60
CA TRP A 210 7.56 -5.57 -1.75
C TRP A 210 7.62 -4.82 -0.42
N THR A 211 8.85 -4.59 0.05
CA THR A 211 9.15 -4.00 1.35
C THR A 211 9.88 -2.67 1.18
N ILE A 212 9.79 -1.80 2.19
CA ILE A 212 10.40 -0.47 2.21
C ILE A 212 11.37 -0.34 3.39
N ASN A 213 12.38 0.50 3.26
CA ASN A 213 13.23 0.85 4.40
C ASN A 213 12.45 1.75 5.38
N LEU A 214 12.13 1.23 6.58
CA LEU A 214 11.36 1.97 7.59
C LEU A 214 12.03 3.26 8.06
N SER A 215 13.35 3.38 7.93
CA SER A 215 14.05 4.64 8.29
C SER A 215 13.63 5.79 7.37
N LYS A 216 13.32 5.51 6.09
CA LYS A 216 12.81 6.53 5.16
C LYS A 216 11.43 7.00 5.59
N VAL A 217 10.56 6.06 5.97
CA VAL A 217 9.22 6.35 6.50
C VAL A 217 9.32 7.17 7.78
N VAL A 218 10.16 6.80 8.75
CA VAL A 218 10.32 7.52 10.03
C VAL A 218 11.00 8.89 9.87
N ASN A 219 11.88 9.07 8.90
CA ASN A 219 12.58 10.35 8.74
C ASN A 219 11.85 11.32 7.80
N ALA A 220 10.78 10.89 7.12
CA ALA A 220 9.99 11.74 6.25
C ALA A 220 9.11 12.78 7.00
N PRO A 221 8.88 13.99 6.44
CA PRO A 221 9.46 14.49 5.19
C PRO A 221 10.98 14.65 5.32
N GLY A 222 11.74 14.31 4.27
CA GLY A 222 13.18 14.50 4.26
C GLY A 222 13.57 15.96 4.54
N LYS A 223 14.79 16.18 5.05
CA LYS A 223 15.34 17.53 5.20
C LYS A 223 15.48 18.22 3.85
#